data_AF-A0A8J2S9J6-F1
#
_entry.id   AF-A0A8J2S9J6-F1
#
_cell.length_a   1.000
_cell.length_b   1.000
_cell.length_c   1.000
_cell.angle_alpha   90.00
_cell.angle_beta   90.00
_cell.angle_gamma   90.00
#
_symmetry.space_group_name_H-M   'P 1'
#
loop_
_entity.id
_entity.type
_entity.pdbx_description
1 polymer ?
#
loop_
_entity_poly.entity_id
_entity_poly.type
_entity_poly.pdbx_seq_one_letter_code
_entity_poly.pdbx_strand_id
1 'polypeptide(L)'
;MIYKANAASHLVVRQIFTFLLFGTSLSFAMRFSIGRTWDDQPFTHRPATIELRSLNDDSFQMNVEGKFFNDPPNPGGVAGEPFMGLWDFEVIELFLANDDNQYVEIELGPWGQHIVLLLNGVHKAIRHSLPLDYKVIERTETGSWQGRAIIPTNYLPPNVTKINAYAIHGSGANRKYEALYPVPQGQFENPDFHRLDFFRPANISELLVKPVTSLSSIWLESINAATN
;
A
#
# COMPACT_ATOMS: atom_id res chain seq x y z
N MET A 1 49.40 -66.88 32.66
CA MET A 1 49.56 -66.13 31.40
C MET A 1 48.25 -66.29 30.62
N ILE A 2 47.79 -65.22 29.96
CA ILE A 2 46.53 -65.05 29.20
C ILE A 2 45.41 -64.32 29.98
N TYR A 3 45.26 -63.06 29.57
CA TYR A 3 44.26 -62.04 29.92
C TYR A 3 42.88 -62.34 29.30
N LYS A 4 41.79 -61.98 30.00
CA LYS A 4 40.52 -61.45 29.43
C LYS A 4 39.84 -60.58 30.52
N ALA A 5 39.95 -59.26 30.47
CA ALA A 5 39.16 -58.29 29.68
C ALA A 5 38.04 -57.66 30.54
N ASN A 6 38.35 -56.50 31.12
CA ASN A 6 37.40 -55.56 31.72
C ASN A 6 36.55 -54.92 30.61
N ALA A 7 35.23 -55.00 30.74
CA ALA A 7 34.31 -54.19 29.96
C ALA A 7 33.83 -53.03 30.84
N ALA A 8 34.45 -51.86 30.68
CA ALA A 8 33.91 -50.60 31.16
C ALA A 8 33.22 -49.89 29.98
N SER A 9 31.91 -49.71 30.11
CA SER A 9 31.06 -49.01 29.16
C SER A 9 31.38 -47.51 29.16
N HIS A 10 32.00 -47.03 28.08
CA HIS A 10 32.13 -45.59 27.83
C HIS A 10 30.82 -45.06 27.23
N LEU A 11 30.05 -44.33 28.03
CA LEU A 11 28.94 -43.51 27.56
C LEU A 11 29.50 -42.23 26.93
N VAL A 12 29.57 -42.19 25.60
CA VAL A 12 29.94 -40.96 24.87
C VAL A 12 28.69 -40.07 24.81
N VAL A 13 28.65 -39.03 25.65
CA VAL A 13 27.65 -37.97 25.56
C VAL A 13 27.98 -37.12 24.32
N ARG A 14 27.27 -37.33 23.21
CA ARG A 14 27.30 -36.41 22.07
C ARG A 14 26.47 -35.18 22.45
N GLN A 15 27.13 -34.07 22.75
CA GLN A 15 26.48 -32.75 22.78
C GLN A 15 26.04 -32.41 21.36
N ILE A 16 24.73 -32.44 21.11
CA ILE A 16 24.12 -31.89 19.90
C ILE A 16 24.01 -30.38 20.13
N PHE A 17 24.86 -29.61 19.46
CA PHE A 17 24.67 -28.17 19.35
C PHE A 17 23.61 -27.91 18.29
N THR A 18 22.37 -27.71 18.73
CA THR A 18 21.32 -27.16 17.87
C THR A 18 21.63 -25.68 17.65
N PHE A 19 22.23 -25.35 16.51
CA PHE A 19 22.29 -23.97 16.04
C PHE A 19 20.87 -23.55 15.66
N LEU A 20 20.17 -22.85 16.57
CA LEU A 20 19.01 -22.05 16.18
C LEU A 20 19.51 -20.89 15.33
N LEU A 21 19.45 -21.08 14.01
CA LEU A 21 19.49 -19.98 13.05
C LEU A 21 18.24 -19.13 13.30
N PHE A 22 18.36 -18.10 14.13
CA PHE A 22 17.43 -16.97 14.06
C PHE A 22 17.72 -16.27 12.72
N GLY A 23 17.06 -16.75 11.67
CA GLY A 23 17.00 -16.03 10.40
C GLY A 23 16.32 -14.70 10.67
N THR A 24 17.08 -13.63 10.86
CA THR A 24 16.54 -12.28 10.76
C THR A 24 16.14 -12.10 9.30
N SER A 25 14.88 -12.36 8.98
CA SER A 25 14.32 -11.92 7.70
C SER A 25 14.53 -10.41 7.65
N LEU A 26 15.37 -9.93 6.74
CA LEU A 26 15.40 -8.51 6.43
C LEU A 26 14.01 -8.21 5.85
N SER A 27 13.15 -7.57 6.64
CA SER A 27 11.89 -7.04 6.13
C SER A 27 12.23 -5.91 5.16
N PHE A 28 12.13 -6.17 3.86
CA PHE A 28 12.27 -5.13 2.86
C PHE A 28 11.06 -4.18 2.94
N ALA A 29 11.36 -2.89 2.91
CA ALA A 29 10.36 -1.83 2.99
C ALA A 29 10.70 -0.70 2.01
N MET A 30 9.67 -0.14 1.37
CA MET A 30 9.76 1.07 0.55
C MET A 30 9.04 2.20 1.26
N ARG A 31 9.65 3.38 1.34
CA ARG A 31 9.03 4.55 1.96
C ARG A 31 8.95 5.71 0.98
N PHE A 32 7.78 6.32 0.91
CA PHE A 32 7.45 7.44 0.04
C PHE A 32 6.95 8.62 0.87
N SER A 33 7.21 9.83 0.39
CA SER A 33 6.80 11.09 1.02
C SER A 33 6.10 11.95 -0.03
N ILE A 34 4.84 12.28 0.20
CA ILE A 34 4.01 13.11 -0.67
C ILE A 34 4.33 14.57 -0.30
N GLY A 35 5.26 15.18 -1.04
CA GLY A 35 5.93 16.42 -0.62
C GLY A 35 5.64 17.67 -1.45
N ARG A 36 4.75 17.58 -2.43
CA ARG A 36 4.38 18.66 -3.35
C ARG A 36 2.87 18.70 -3.52
N THR A 37 2.32 19.85 -3.88
CA THR A 37 0.95 19.90 -4.43
C THR A 37 0.91 19.14 -5.76
N TRP A 38 -0.29 18.79 -6.22
CA TRP A 38 -0.49 18.09 -7.49
C TRP A 38 0.16 18.78 -8.70
N ASP A 39 0.28 20.12 -8.66
CA ASP A 39 0.88 21.01 -9.67
C ASP A 39 2.29 21.52 -9.30
N ASP A 40 3.03 20.71 -8.52
CA ASP A 40 4.44 20.89 -8.16
C ASP A 40 4.77 22.14 -7.30
N GLN A 41 3.77 22.73 -6.63
CA GLN A 41 4.01 23.81 -5.67
C GLN A 41 4.52 23.26 -4.33
N PRO A 42 5.38 24.01 -3.63
CA PRO A 42 5.76 23.68 -2.26
C PRO A 42 4.63 23.98 -1.27
N PHE A 43 4.59 23.23 -0.16
CA PHE A 43 3.77 23.54 1.01
C PHE A 43 4.61 23.43 2.30
N THR A 44 4.04 23.84 3.43
CA THR A 44 4.82 24.05 4.68
C THR A 44 4.48 23.10 5.83
N HIS A 45 3.40 22.31 5.75
CA HIS A 45 3.14 21.29 6.77
C HIS A 45 3.96 20.03 6.52
N ARG A 46 3.95 19.12 7.49
CA ARG A 46 4.59 17.82 7.37
C ARG A 46 3.96 17.02 6.21
N PRO A 47 4.76 16.46 5.28
CA PRO A 47 4.30 15.55 4.24
C PRO A 47 3.59 14.33 4.78
N ALA A 48 2.57 13.86 4.05
CA ALA A 48 2.05 12.50 4.23
C ALA A 48 3.12 11.49 3.78
N THR A 49 3.21 10.35 4.47
CA THR A 49 4.15 9.28 4.13
C THR A 49 3.43 7.95 3.98
N ILE A 50 3.90 7.15 3.03
CA ILE A 50 3.46 5.78 2.80
C ILE A 50 4.67 4.88 2.98
N GLU A 51 4.51 3.79 3.71
CA GLU A 51 5.51 2.75 3.83
C GLU A 51 4.90 1.41 3.43
N LEU A 52 5.47 0.79 2.40
CA LEU A 52 5.09 -0.54 1.95
C LEU A 52 6.09 -1.55 2.53
N ARG A 53 5.59 -2.66 3.08
CA ARG A 53 6.41 -3.73 3.67
C ARG A 53 6.01 -5.09 3.15
N SER A 54 7.00 -5.94 2.90
CA SER A 54 6.76 -7.37 2.68
C SER A 54 6.07 -7.98 3.92
N LEU A 55 5.09 -8.85 3.72
CA LEU A 55 4.38 -9.52 4.81
C LEU A 55 4.36 -11.04 4.66
N ASN A 56 3.73 -11.55 3.59
CA ASN A 56 3.70 -12.98 3.27
C ASN A 56 3.44 -13.20 1.77
N ASP A 57 3.23 -14.46 1.35
CA ASP A 57 3.01 -14.84 -0.04
C ASP A 57 1.80 -14.15 -0.70
N ASP A 58 0.75 -13.90 0.09
CA ASP A 58 -0.57 -13.48 -0.42
C ASP A 58 -0.90 -12.02 -0.09
N SER A 59 0.00 -11.32 0.61
CA SER A 59 -0.23 -9.93 1.00
C SER A 59 1.05 -9.15 1.32
N PHE A 60 0.92 -7.83 1.24
CA PHE A 60 1.90 -6.86 1.74
C PHE A 60 1.20 -5.83 2.61
N GLN A 61 1.95 -5.12 3.43
CA GLN A 61 1.41 -4.11 4.34
C GLN A 61 1.67 -2.70 3.80
N MET A 62 0.67 -1.83 3.91
CA MET A 62 0.80 -0.39 3.72
C MET A 62 0.55 0.32 5.04
N ASN A 63 1.56 1.04 5.54
CA ASN A 63 1.40 2.00 6.62
C ASN A 63 1.31 3.40 6.03
N VAL A 64 0.43 4.22 6.58
CA VAL A 64 0.34 5.65 6.24
C VAL A 64 0.48 6.49 7.50
N GLU A 65 1.10 7.65 7.36
CA GLU A 65 1.17 8.67 8.39
C GLU A 65 0.96 10.03 7.74
N GLY A 66 0.08 10.84 8.32
CA GLY A 66 -0.22 12.17 7.82
C GLY A 66 -0.58 13.13 8.95
N LYS A 67 -0.62 14.43 8.61
CA LYS A 67 -1.33 15.39 9.43
C LYS A 67 -2.82 15.04 9.40
N PHE A 68 -3.51 15.15 10.53
CA PHE A 68 -4.95 15.02 10.64
C PHE A 68 -5.58 16.40 10.53
N PHE A 69 -6.18 16.68 9.37
CA PHE A 69 -6.79 17.98 9.08
C PHE A 69 -8.22 18.06 9.60
N ASN A 70 -8.93 16.93 9.62
CA ASN A 70 -10.36 16.81 9.90
C ASN A 70 -11.21 17.78 9.06
N ASP A 71 -10.78 18.01 7.82
CA ASP A 71 -11.47 18.87 6.86
C ASP A 71 -11.46 18.20 5.47
N PRO A 72 -12.63 17.82 4.93
CA PRO A 72 -13.93 17.81 5.63
C PRO A 72 -13.94 16.83 6.82
N PRO A 73 -14.93 16.96 7.73
CA PRO A 73 -15.07 16.06 8.87
C PRO A 73 -15.41 14.63 8.44
N ASN A 74 -15.51 13.72 9.42
CA ASN A 74 -15.84 12.31 9.21
C ASN A 74 -16.89 12.07 8.11
N PRO A 75 -16.61 11.20 7.11
CA PRO A 75 -17.52 10.92 6.00
C PRO A 75 -18.84 10.23 6.37
N GLY A 76 -18.98 9.75 7.60
CA GLY A 76 -20.19 9.08 8.08
C GLY A 76 -20.28 7.60 7.72
N GLY A 77 -19.23 7.02 7.11
CA GLY A 77 -19.10 5.59 6.84
C GLY A 77 -18.69 4.77 8.07
N VAL A 78 -18.81 3.44 7.99
CA VAL A 78 -18.35 2.52 9.03
C VAL A 78 -16.84 2.30 8.89
N ALA A 79 -16.09 2.40 9.98
CA ALA A 79 -14.66 2.12 9.97
C ALA A 79 -14.38 0.65 9.63
N GLY A 80 -13.41 0.39 8.76
CA GLY A 80 -13.08 -0.93 8.23
C GLY A 80 -13.91 -1.34 7.02
N GLU A 81 -14.88 -0.52 6.60
CA GLU A 81 -15.74 -0.79 5.44
C GLU A 81 -15.41 0.12 4.26
N PRO A 82 -15.64 -0.36 3.02
CA PRO A 82 -15.52 0.47 1.84
C PRO A 82 -16.45 1.70 1.85
N PHE A 83 -15.96 2.85 1.41
CA PHE A 83 -16.73 4.09 1.27
C PHE A 83 -16.54 4.71 -0.12
N MET A 84 -17.56 4.61 -0.96
CA MET A 84 -17.53 5.20 -2.30
C MET A 84 -17.56 6.74 -2.19
N GLY A 85 -16.66 7.43 -2.90
CA GLY A 85 -16.51 8.89 -2.80
C GLY A 85 -15.55 9.35 -1.70
N LEU A 86 -14.69 8.47 -1.19
CA LEU A 86 -13.75 8.83 -0.12
C LEU A 86 -12.78 9.95 -0.54
N TRP A 87 -12.45 10.06 -1.83
CA TRP A 87 -11.71 11.16 -2.45
C TRP A 87 -12.34 12.56 -2.29
N ASP A 88 -13.58 12.68 -1.83
CA ASP A 88 -14.20 13.96 -1.44
C ASP A 88 -13.80 14.39 -0.01
N PHE A 89 -13.12 13.51 0.75
CA PHE A 89 -12.75 13.70 2.15
C PHE A 89 -11.23 13.77 2.37
N GLU A 90 -10.80 13.81 3.63
CA GLU A 90 -9.38 13.65 3.94
C GLU A 90 -8.94 12.20 3.67
N VAL A 91 -7.92 12.01 2.84
CA VAL A 91 -7.51 10.69 2.35
C VAL A 91 -6.04 10.66 1.94
N ILE A 92 -5.40 9.49 2.08
CA ILE A 92 -4.13 9.17 1.42
C ILE A 92 -4.38 8.05 0.41
N GLU A 93 -3.90 8.24 -0.81
CA GLU A 93 -4.14 7.37 -1.95
C GLU A 93 -2.83 6.79 -2.48
N LEU A 94 -2.85 5.53 -2.86
CA LEU A 94 -1.75 4.83 -3.51
C LEU A 94 -2.22 4.20 -4.81
N PHE A 95 -1.46 4.44 -5.87
CA PHE A 95 -1.70 3.86 -7.18
C PHE A 95 -0.52 2.97 -7.58
N LEU A 96 -0.83 1.73 -7.97
CA LEU A 96 0.15 0.74 -8.42
C LEU A 96 -0.24 0.25 -9.80
N ALA A 97 0.53 0.63 -10.82
CA ALA A 97 0.20 0.42 -12.23
C ALA A 97 1.24 -0.45 -12.96
N ASN A 98 0.77 -1.22 -13.93
CA ASN A 98 1.63 -1.90 -14.91
C ASN A 98 1.69 -1.13 -16.24
N ASP A 99 2.42 -1.67 -17.22
CA ASP A 99 2.60 -1.03 -18.53
C ASP A 99 1.40 -1.18 -19.48
N ASP A 100 0.43 -2.02 -19.13
CA ASP A 100 -0.82 -2.21 -19.88
C ASP A 100 -1.95 -1.25 -19.41
N ASN A 101 -1.60 -0.24 -18.62
CA ASN A 101 -2.53 0.70 -17.97
C ASN A 101 -3.57 0.00 -17.08
N GLN A 102 -3.22 -1.15 -16.50
CA GLN A 102 -3.98 -1.77 -15.42
C GLN A 102 -3.39 -1.31 -14.10
N TYR A 103 -4.25 -0.93 -13.17
CA TYR A 103 -3.79 -0.43 -11.89
C TYR A 103 -4.81 -0.65 -10.78
N VAL A 104 -4.27 -0.81 -9.57
CA VAL A 104 -5.07 -0.76 -8.35
C VAL A 104 -4.90 0.63 -7.72
N GLU A 105 -6.01 1.15 -7.24
CA GLU A 105 -6.10 2.37 -6.47
C GLU A 105 -6.57 2.00 -5.06
N ILE A 106 -5.86 2.52 -4.05
CA ILE A 106 -6.10 2.22 -2.64
C ILE A 106 -6.13 3.53 -1.88
N GLU A 107 -7.27 3.85 -1.32
CA GLU A 107 -7.53 5.07 -0.58
C GLU A 107 -7.82 4.75 0.88
N LEU A 108 -7.13 5.44 1.79
CA LEU A 108 -7.25 5.25 3.24
C LEU A 108 -7.61 6.57 3.92
N GLY A 109 -8.77 6.61 4.60
CA GLY A 109 -9.23 7.79 5.33
C GLY A 109 -8.84 7.75 6.82
N PRO A 110 -8.63 8.91 7.48
CA PRO A 110 -8.23 9.00 8.89
C PRO A 110 -9.32 8.54 9.87
N TRP A 111 -10.53 8.29 9.37
CA TRP A 111 -11.68 7.81 10.13
C TRP A 111 -11.90 6.30 10.01
N GLY A 112 -11.07 5.60 9.24
CA GLY A 112 -11.07 4.14 9.14
C GLY A 112 -11.81 3.60 7.93
N GLN A 113 -12.45 4.44 7.12
CA GLN A 113 -12.99 4.02 5.83
C GLN A 113 -11.87 3.89 4.80
N HIS A 114 -12.06 2.99 3.83
CA HIS A 114 -11.17 2.84 2.69
C HIS A 114 -11.98 2.76 1.40
N ILE A 115 -11.32 2.87 0.25
CA ILE A 115 -11.87 2.34 -1.00
C ILE A 115 -10.72 1.71 -1.78
N VAL A 116 -11.02 0.59 -2.43
CA VAL A 116 -10.08 -0.09 -3.33
C VAL A 116 -10.78 -0.28 -4.66
N LEU A 117 -10.11 0.11 -5.73
CA LEU A 117 -10.60 0.02 -7.09
C LEU A 117 -9.61 -0.75 -7.96
N LEU A 118 -10.15 -1.59 -8.84
CA LEU A 118 -9.39 -2.21 -9.93
C LEU A 118 -9.74 -1.47 -11.22
N LEU A 119 -8.72 -0.95 -11.91
CA LEU A 119 -8.89 -0.18 -13.14
C LEU A 119 -8.18 -0.87 -14.30
N ASN A 120 -8.88 -1.02 -15.43
CA ASN A 120 -8.37 -1.61 -16.67
C ASN A 120 -8.42 -0.58 -17.80
N GLY A 121 -7.37 0.23 -17.86
CA GLY A 121 -7.28 1.45 -18.65
C GLY A 121 -7.54 2.71 -17.81
N VAL A 122 -7.03 3.83 -18.30
CA VAL A 122 -7.14 5.15 -17.66
C VAL A 122 -8.62 5.51 -17.46
N HIS A 123 -8.98 5.89 -16.22
CA HIS A 123 -10.35 6.24 -15.79
C HIS A 123 -11.38 5.10 -15.93
N LYS A 124 -10.95 3.84 -16.07
CA LYS A 124 -11.85 2.68 -16.27
C LYS A 124 -11.87 1.75 -15.07
N ALA A 125 -12.57 2.15 -14.02
CA ALA A 125 -12.86 1.27 -12.89
C ALA A 125 -13.76 0.11 -13.34
N ILE A 126 -13.25 -1.12 -13.20
CA ILE A 126 -13.97 -2.36 -13.54
C ILE A 126 -14.48 -3.09 -12.29
N ARG A 127 -13.95 -2.72 -11.12
CA ARG A 127 -14.47 -3.14 -9.81
C ARG A 127 -14.07 -2.11 -8.77
N HIS A 128 -14.92 -1.94 -7.78
CA HIS A 128 -14.69 -1.02 -6.67
C HIS A 128 -15.19 -1.64 -5.37
N SER A 129 -14.92 -0.95 -4.26
CA SER A 129 -15.38 -1.35 -2.93
C SER A 129 -14.89 -2.73 -2.52
N LEU A 130 -13.67 -3.09 -2.92
CA LEU A 130 -13.08 -4.35 -2.47
C LEU A 130 -12.81 -4.27 -0.94
N PRO A 131 -13.01 -5.37 -0.21
CA PRO A 131 -12.71 -5.41 1.22
C PRO A 131 -11.21 -5.29 1.46
N LEU A 132 -10.84 -4.66 2.57
CA LEU A 132 -9.46 -4.42 2.97
C LEU A 132 -9.36 -4.52 4.50
N ASP A 133 -8.35 -5.21 5.03
CA ASP A 133 -8.05 -5.14 6.48
C ASP A 133 -7.33 -3.83 6.74
N TYR A 134 -8.12 -2.76 6.96
CA TYR A 134 -7.64 -1.42 7.24
C TYR A 134 -8.04 -0.96 8.63
N LYS A 135 -7.09 -0.38 9.37
CA LYS A 135 -7.31 0.20 10.69
C LYS A 135 -6.54 1.50 10.85
N VAL A 136 -7.18 2.48 11.47
CA VAL A 136 -6.50 3.66 12.03
C VAL A 136 -5.85 3.22 13.34
N ILE A 137 -4.52 3.28 13.39
CA ILE A 137 -3.72 2.86 14.54
C ILE A 137 -3.68 3.97 15.59
N GLU A 138 -3.55 5.21 15.14
CA GLU A 138 -3.50 6.38 15.99
C GLU A 138 -4.14 7.56 15.26
N ARG A 139 -4.86 8.39 16.01
CA ARG A 139 -5.31 9.71 15.57
C ARG A 139 -5.25 10.63 16.77
N THR A 140 -4.40 11.65 16.69
CA THR A 140 -4.11 12.52 17.83
C THR A 140 -4.94 13.80 17.74
N GLU A 141 -5.29 14.34 18.91
CA GLU A 141 -5.86 15.69 19.00
C GLU A 141 -4.87 16.76 18.50
N THR A 142 -3.57 16.46 18.56
CA THR A 142 -2.48 17.34 18.10
C THR A 142 -2.28 17.34 16.59
N GLY A 143 -3.16 16.67 15.83
CA GLY A 143 -3.29 16.83 14.39
C GLY A 143 -2.43 15.87 13.58
N SER A 144 -2.25 14.61 13.99
CA SER A 144 -1.65 13.56 13.16
C SER A 144 -2.49 12.29 13.19
N TRP A 145 -2.37 11.47 12.15
CA TRP A 145 -2.98 10.14 12.13
C TRP A 145 -2.07 9.12 11.47
N GLN A 146 -2.26 7.86 11.86
CA GLN A 146 -1.56 6.70 11.35
C GLN A 146 -2.57 5.62 10.97
N GLY A 147 -2.40 5.05 9.79
CA GLY A 147 -3.21 3.95 9.27
C GLY A 147 -2.35 2.74 8.93
N ARG A 148 -2.94 1.55 9.00
CA ARG A 148 -2.34 0.29 8.54
C ARG A 148 -3.36 -0.49 7.74
N ALA A 149 -3.00 -0.85 6.51
CA ALA A 149 -3.76 -1.75 5.65
C ALA A 149 -2.94 -3.00 5.31
N ILE A 150 -3.59 -4.17 5.28
CA ILE A 150 -3.05 -5.39 4.68
C ILE A 150 -3.66 -5.55 3.28
N ILE A 151 -2.83 -5.46 2.25
CA ILE A 151 -3.25 -5.46 0.85
C ILE A 151 -3.02 -6.85 0.26
N PRO A 152 -4.08 -7.55 -0.20
CA PRO A 152 -3.94 -8.80 -0.93
C PRO A 152 -3.13 -8.63 -2.22
N THR A 153 -2.15 -9.50 -2.47
CA THR A 153 -1.36 -9.46 -3.71
C THR A 153 -2.21 -9.72 -4.95
N ASN A 154 -3.33 -10.44 -4.81
CA ASN A 154 -4.28 -10.69 -5.90
C ASN A 154 -5.04 -9.44 -6.36
N TYR A 155 -4.97 -8.31 -5.63
CA TYR A 155 -5.49 -7.02 -6.09
C TYR A 155 -4.54 -6.32 -7.05
N LEU A 156 -3.26 -6.66 -7.04
CA LEU A 156 -2.29 -6.09 -7.97
C LEU A 156 -2.56 -6.61 -9.40
N PRO A 157 -2.42 -5.76 -10.43
CA PRO A 157 -2.27 -6.24 -11.79
C PRO A 157 -0.90 -6.93 -11.94
N PRO A 158 -0.69 -7.74 -13.00
CA PRO A 158 0.60 -8.36 -13.24
C PRO A 158 1.66 -7.31 -13.52
N ASN A 159 2.89 -7.55 -13.03
CA ASN A 159 4.07 -6.75 -13.35
C ASN A 159 3.87 -5.25 -13.09
N VAL A 160 3.49 -4.88 -11.86
CA VAL A 160 3.45 -3.46 -11.46
C VAL A 160 4.84 -2.85 -11.62
N THR A 161 4.95 -1.84 -12.49
CA THR A 161 6.20 -1.13 -12.82
C THR A 161 6.19 0.33 -12.41
N LYS A 162 5.02 0.89 -12.08
CA LYS A 162 4.84 2.32 -11.84
C LYS A 162 4.04 2.58 -10.57
N ILE A 163 4.37 3.69 -9.91
CA ILE A 163 3.69 4.17 -8.71
C ILE A 163 3.41 5.67 -8.81
N ASN A 164 2.29 6.09 -8.22
CA ASN A 164 2.12 7.43 -7.70
C ASN A 164 1.30 7.36 -6.40
N ALA A 165 1.26 8.45 -5.67
CA ALA A 165 0.47 8.55 -4.46
C ALA A 165 0.03 9.99 -4.25
N TYR A 166 -1.11 10.15 -3.59
CA TYR A 166 -1.72 11.45 -3.38
C TYR A 166 -2.22 11.59 -1.95
N ALA A 167 -2.34 12.82 -1.49
CA ALA A 167 -3.02 13.14 -0.26
C ALA A 167 -4.00 14.28 -0.55
N ILE A 168 -5.23 14.12 -0.08
CA ILE A 168 -6.28 15.13 -0.26
C ILE A 168 -6.80 15.55 1.12
N HIS A 169 -7.00 16.86 1.29
CA HIS A 169 -7.57 17.46 2.50
C HIS A 169 -8.13 18.85 2.21
N GLY A 170 -8.78 19.45 3.20
CA GLY A 170 -9.47 20.74 3.07
C GLY A 170 -10.82 20.60 2.36
N SER A 171 -11.62 21.66 2.44
CA SER A 171 -12.94 21.74 1.78
C SER A 171 -13.12 23.01 0.94
N GLY A 172 -14.00 22.95 -0.06
CA GLY A 172 -14.37 24.10 -0.88
C GLY A 172 -13.17 24.77 -1.55
N ALA A 173 -13.07 26.11 -1.44
CA ALA A 173 -11.92 26.86 -2.00
C ALA A 173 -10.57 26.52 -1.35
N ASN A 174 -10.58 25.86 -0.18
CA ASN A 174 -9.38 25.44 0.52
C ASN A 174 -9.01 23.97 0.24
N ARG A 175 -9.75 23.26 -0.63
CA ARG A 175 -9.42 21.90 -1.04
C ARG A 175 -7.98 21.83 -1.57
N LYS A 176 -7.19 20.92 -1.04
CA LYS A 176 -5.78 20.71 -1.39
C LYS A 176 -5.60 19.29 -1.93
N TYR A 177 -4.76 19.21 -2.95
CA TYR A 177 -4.39 17.99 -3.63
C TYR A 177 -2.86 17.95 -3.66
N GLU A 178 -2.28 16.90 -3.10
CA GLU A 178 -0.84 16.69 -2.99
C GLU A 178 -0.44 15.42 -3.72
N ALA A 179 0.80 15.37 -4.21
CA ALA A 179 1.32 14.26 -5.00
C ALA A 179 2.74 13.86 -4.58
N LEU A 180 3.01 12.57 -4.66
CA LEU A 180 4.36 12.02 -4.63
C LEU A 180 5.12 12.43 -5.89
N TYR A 181 4.49 12.27 -7.05
CA TYR A 181 5.00 12.73 -8.33
C TYR A 181 3.97 13.65 -9.00
N PRO A 182 4.13 14.97 -8.87
CA PRO A 182 3.18 15.94 -9.41
C PRO A 182 3.29 16.10 -10.93
N VAL A 183 2.26 16.68 -11.51
CA VAL A 183 2.33 17.19 -12.88
C VAL A 183 3.10 18.52 -12.90
N PRO A 184 3.79 18.85 -14.01
CA PRO A 184 4.45 20.14 -14.15
C PRO A 184 3.49 21.31 -13.98
N GLN A 185 3.95 22.34 -13.27
CA GLN A 185 3.21 23.57 -13.04
C GLN A 185 2.73 24.19 -14.37
N GLY A 186 1.45 24.57 -14.41
CA GLY A 186 0.85 25.27 -15.56
C GLY A 186 0.55 24.39 -16.77
N GLN A 187 0.82 23.08 -16.71
CA GLN A 187 0.49 22.17 -17.81
C GLN A 187 -1.00 21.80 -17.84
N PHE A 188 -1.68 21.79 -16.69
CA PHE A 188 -3.07 21.40 -16.56
C PHE A 188 -3.83 22.37 -15.66
N GLU A 189 -5.12 22.56 -15.94
CA GLU A 189 -5.99 23.47 -15.17
C GLU A 189 -6.52 22.83 -13.89
N ASN A 190 -6.71 21.50 -13.88
CA ASN A 190 -7.33 20.75 -12.79
C ASN A 190 -6.52 19.48 -12.46
N PRO A 191 -6.54 19.03 -11.18
CA PRO A 191 -5.95 17.76 -10.80
C PRO A 191 -6.65 16.60 -11.53
N ASP A 192 -5.85 15.65 -12.01
CA ASP A 192 -6.30 14.36 -12.53
C ASP A 192 -5.25 13.33 -12.15
N PHE A 193 -5.60 12.49 -11.18
CA PHE A 193 -4.70 11.53 -10.56
C PHE A 193 -4.51 10.26 -11.38
N HIS A 194 -5.31 10.08 -12.44
CA HIS A 194 -5.22 8.96 -13.36
C HIS A 194 -4.33 9.24 -14.58
N ARG A 195 -3.57 10.35 -14.59
CA ARG A 195 -2.54 10.62 -15.61
C ARG A 195 -1.31 9.73 -15.39
N LEU A 196 -1.40 8.49 -15.84
CA LEU A 196 -0.36 7.46 -15.64
C LEU A 196 1.01 7.85 -16.22
N ASP A 197 1.08 8.78 -17.18
CA ASP A 197 2.33 9.31 -17.74
C ASP A 197 3.24 10.00 -16.70
N PHE A 198 2.68 10.46 -15.58
CA PHE A 198 3.43 11.10 -14.50
C PHE A 198 3.82 10.13 -13.37
N PHE A 199 3.36 8.87 -13.44
CA PHE A 199 3.78 7.86 -12.49
C PHE A 199 5.24 7.54 -12.73
N ARG A 200 5.98 7.23 -11.67
CA ARG A 200 7.40 6.94 -11.77
C ARG A 200 7.68 5.44 -11.62
N PRO A 201 8.78 4.95 -12.21
CA PRO A 201 9.18 3.56 -12.04
C PRO A 201 9.31 3.19 -10.56
N ALA A 202 8.75 2.04 -10.19
CA ALA A 202 8.93 1.42 -8.90
C ALA A 202 8.98 -0.09 -9.04
N ASN A 203 9.96 -0.73 -8.41
CA ASN A 203 10.11 -2.18 -8.46
C ASN A 203 9.27 -2.87 -7.38
N ILE A 204 7.95 -2.82 -7.50
CA ILE A 204 7.02 -3.42 -6.53
C ILE A 204 7.26 -4.93 -6.37
N SER A 205 7.77 -5.61 -7.40
CA SER A 205 8.08 -7.04 -7.33
C SER A 205 9.13 -7.39 -6.27
N GLU A 206 10.08 -6.50 -5.98
CA GLU A 206 11.08 -6.69 -4.91
C GLU A 206 10.48 -6.62 -3.50
N LEU A 207 9.29 -6.01 -3.35
CA LEU A 207 8.54 -6.00 -2.10
C LEU A 207 7.89 -7.35 -1.79
N LEU A 208 7.41 -8.02 -2.83
CA LEU A 208 6.52 -9.16 -2.70
C LEU A 208 7.33 -10.42 -2.44
N VAL A 209 6.80 -11.31 -1.59
CA VAL A 209 7.43 -12.63 -1.38
C VAL A 209 7.34 -13.47 -2.66
N LYS A 210 6.24 -13.32 -3.42
CA LYS A 210 6.04 -13.91 -4.74
C LYS A 210 5.68 -12.83 -5.75
N PRO A 211 6.32 -12.81 -6.93
CA PRO A 211 5.96 -11.86 -7.97
C PRO A 211 4.56 -12.15 -8.51
N VAL A 212 3.79 -11.10 -8.78
CA VAL A 212 2.49 -11.18 -9.46
C VAL A 212 2.73 -11.06 -10.97
N THR A 213 2.66 -12.18 -11.68
CA THR A 213 3.01 -12.26 -13.11
C THR A 213 1.80 -12.52 -14.02
N SER A 214 0.62 -12.74 -13.45
CA SER A 214 -0.63 -12.95 -14.18
C SER A 214 -1.80 -12.30 -13.44
N LEU A 215 -2.89 -12.03 -14.17
CA LEU A 215 -4.13 -11.55 -13.58
C LEU A 215 -4.73 -12.63 -12.67
N SER A 216 -5.16 -12.23 -11.48
CA SER A 216 -5.88 -13.10 -10.56
C SER A 216 -7.33 -13.31 -11.00
N SER A 217 -8.03 -14.25 -10.35
CA SER A 217 -9.45 -14.50 -10.63
C SER A 217 -10.31 -13.25 -10.46
N ILE A 218 -10.05 -12.43 -9.43
CA ILE A 218 -10.80 -11.20 -9.19
C ILE A 218 -10.66 -10.21 -10.35
N TRP A 219 -9.48 -10.09 -10.96
CA TRP A 219 -9.28 -9.26 -12.15
C TRP A 219 -10.04 -9.82 -13.36
N LEU A 220 -9.90 -11.12 -13.64
CA LEU A 220 -10.55 -11.78 -14.77
C LEU A 220 -12.08 -11.69 -14.68
N GLU A 221 -12.65 -11.95 -13.50
CA GLU A 221 -14.08 -11.80 -13.22
C GLU A 221 -14.54 -10.35 -13.44
N SER A 222 -13.77 -9.37 -12.98
CA SER A 222 -14.10 -7.94 -13.11
C SER A 222 -14.07 -7.48 -14.58
N ILE A 223 -13.09 -7.93 -15.36
CA ILE A 223 -13.00 -7.64 -16.79
C ILE A 223 -14.19 -8.22 -17.54
N ASN A 224 -14.56 -9.47 -17.23
CA ASN A 224 -15.71 -10.12 -17.84
C ASN A 224 -17.03 -9.42 -17.44
N ALA A 225 -17.16 -8.98 -16.19
CA ALA A 225 -18.35 -8.26 -15.74
C ALA A 225 -18.49 -6.88 -16.41
N ALA A 226 -17.38 -6.17 -16.65
CA ALA A 226 -17.39 -4.83 -17.26
C ALA A 226 -17.58 -4.83 -18.79
N THR A 227 -17.51 -6.00 -19.44
CA THR A 227 -17.68 -6.15 -20.90
C THR A 227 -19.07 -6.64 -21.30
N ASN A 228 -19.92 -6.99 -20.33
CA ASN A 228 -21.33 -7.33 -20.52
C ASN A 228 -22.22 -6.16 -20.14
#